data_AF-A0A3M6T8Y5-F1
#
_entry.id   AF-A0A3M6T8Y5-F1
#
_cell.length_a   1.000
_cell.length_b   1.000
_cell.length_c   1.000
_cell.angle_alpha   90.00
_cell.angle_beta   90.00
_cell.angle_gamma   90.00
#
_symmetry.space_group_name_H-M   'P 1'
#
loop_
_entity.id
_entity.type
_entity.pdbx_description
1 polymer ?
#
loop_
_entity_poly.entity_id
_entity_poly.type
_entity_poly.pdbx_seq_one_letter_code
_entity_poly.pdbx_strand_id
1 'polypeptide(L)'
;MRRRPGKHLAALEEEVGDGTMFKGQSKAAIIIDAKQFLASRFEDFSSPVLKACCVISNNKSWPKDKNDLGLYGEEELVTVAQHFQPVLRRNAFDLEVAKDQWLSLKLYCYDHKHITNLSQAEFWVEVFNQVHPDEIDLSHMLMVVEICLAMAVSSSCCERGFSYPPSCRKNPKAVLNKA
;
A
#
# COMPACT_ATOMS: atom_id res chain seq x y z
N MET A 1 -54.86 -26.82 7.60
CA MET A 1 -53.93 -27.33 6.56
C MET A 1 -52.52 -26.84 6.85
N ARG A 2 -51.58 -27.72 7.24
CA ARG A 2 -50.16 -27.37 7.42
C ARG A 2 -49.43 -27.57 6.07
N ARG A 3 -48.84 -26.51 5.50
CA ARG A 3 -48.01 -26.61 4.29
C ARG A 3 -46.71 -27.34 4.64
N ARG A 4 -46.41 -28.45 3.94
CA ARG A 4 -45.11 -29.13 4.03
C ARG A 4 -44.07 -28.31 3.24
N PRO A 5 -42.88 -28.04 3.78
CA PRO A 5 -41.79 -27.49 2.98
C PRO A 5 -41.44 -28.50 1.87
N GLY A 6 -41.31 -28.02 0.63
CA GLY A 6 -40.93 -28.87 -0.50
C GLY A 6 -39.50 -29.40 -0.32
N LYS A 7 -39.20 -30.57 -0.91
CA LYS A 7 -37.88 -31.24 -0.80
C LYS A 7 -36.67 -30.32 -1.09
N HIS A 8 -36.85 -29.30 -1.93
CA HIS A 8 -35.83 -28.30 -2.24
C HIS A 8 -35.52 -27.33 -1.09
N LEU A 9 -36.50 -27.03 -0.23
CA LEU A 9 -36.30 -26.19 0.95
C LEU A 9 -35.52 -26.93 2.04
N ALA A 10 -35.78 -28.22 2.22
CA ALA A 10 -35.02 -29.06 3.15
C ALA A 10 -33.55 -29.21 2.72
N ALA A 11 -33.28 -29.41 1.42
CA ALA A 11 -31.92 -29.46 0.90
C ALA A 11 -31.16 -28.13 1.05
N LEU A 12 -31.85 -26.99 0.88
CA LEU A 12 -31.26 -25.67 1.06
C LEU A 12 -31.02 -25.35 2.55
N GLU A 13 -31.92 -25.75 3.45
CA GLU A 13 -31.73 -25.63 4.91
C GLU A 13 -30.60 -26.53 5.42
N GLU A 14 -30.39 -27.69 4.81
CA GLU A 14 -29.27 -28.60 5.11
C GLU A 14 -27.93 -28.06 4.58
N GLU A 15 -27.93 -27.39 3.42
CA GLU A 15 -26.74 -26.75 2.83
C GLU A 15 -26.34 -25.44 3.54
N VAL A 16 -27.33 -24.66 3.99
CA VAL A 16 -27.14 -23.32 4.58
C VAL A 16 -27.13 -23.35 6.12
N GLY A 17 -27.63 -24.40 6.77
CA GLY A 17 -27.72 -24.47 8.24
C GLY A 17 -28.65 -23.42 8.86
N ASP A 18 -28.71 -23.33 10.19
CA ASP A 18 -29.59 -22.42 10.96
C ASP A 18 -29.22 -20.92 10.88
N GLY A 19 -28.39 -20.53 9.91
CA GLY A 19 -27.81 -19.19 9.78
C GLY A 19 -26.58 -18.94 10.65
N THR A 20 -26.15 -19.90 11.48
CA THR A 20 -24.86 -19.89 12.19
C THR A 20 -23.77 -20.65 11.47
N MET A 21 -24.10 -21.46 10.45
CA MET A 21 -23.14 -22.20 9.64
C MET A 21 -23.26 -21.83 8.17
N PHE A 22 -22.19 -22.00 7.39
CA PHE A 22 -22.20 -21.91 5.94
C PHE A 22 -21.26 -22.98 5.41
N LYS A 23 -21.76 -23.90 4.58
CA LYS A 23 -21.00 -25.07 4.09
C LYS A 23 -20.30 -25.87 5.21
N GLY A 24 -20.99 -26.07 6.34
CA GLY A 24 -20.47 -26.83 7.48
C GLY A 24 -19.45 -26.10 8.35
N GLN A 25 -19.07 -24.86 8.03
CA GLN A 25 -18.25 -24.02 8.90
C GLN A 25 -19.12 -23.03 9.67
N SER A 26 -18.86 -22.90 10.97
CA SER A 26 -19.46 -21.84 11.79
C SER A 26 -19.10 -20.46 11.23
N LYS A 27 -20.08 -19.56 11.19
CA LYS A 27 -19.91 -18.15 10.84
C LYS A 27 -18.84 -17.49 11.72
N ALA A 28 -18.72 -17.88 12.98
CA ALA A 28 -17.65 -17.40 13.86
C ALA A 28 -16.28 -17.89 13.38
N ALA A 29 -16.17 -19.14 12.94
CA ALA A 29 -14.94 -19.69 12.36
C ALA A 29 -14.57 -18.96 11.06
N ILE A 30 -15.53 -18.75 10.15
CA ILE A 30 -15.30 -17.99 8.90
C ILE A 30 -14.84 -16.55 9.20
N ILE A 31 -15.42 -15.89 10.21
CA ILE A 31 -15.00 -14.55 10.63
C ILE A 31 -13.58 -14.57 11.22
N ILE A 32 -13.23 -15.58 12.01
CA ILE A 32 -11.89 -15.74 12.59
C ILE A 32 -10.86 -16.00 11.48
N ASP A 33 -11.14 -16.91 10.56
CA ASP A 33 -10.27 -17.24 9.44
C ASP A 33 -10.08 -16.04 8.52
N ALA A 34 -11.16 -15.31 8.21
CA ALA A 34 -11.08 -14.07 7.43
C ALA A 34 -10.26 -13.01 8.17
N LYS A 35 -10.42 -12.87 9.50
CA LYS A 35 -9.61 -11.95 10.30
C LYS A 35 -8.14 -12.34 10.32
N GLN A 36 -7.81 -13.63 10.47
CA GLN A 36 -6.43 -14.11 10.44
C GLN A 36 -5.82 -13.97 9.05
N PHE A 37 -6.57 -14.26 7.99
CA PHE A 37 -6.11 -14.09 6.62
C PHE A 37 -5.86 -12.62 6.29
N LEU A 38 -6.77 -11.72 6.67
CA LEU A 38 -6.58 -10.28 6.51
C LEU A 38 -5.44 -9.77 7.40
N ALA A 39 -5.35 -10.21 8.65
CA ALA A 39 -4.27 -9.84 9.55
C ALA A 39 -2.92 -10.31 9.01
N SER A 40 -2.81 -11.53 8.48
CA SER A 40 -1.59 -12.04 7.83
C SER A 40 -1.27 -11.28 6.53
N ARG A 41 -2.28 -10.98 5.70
CA ARG A 41 -2.09 -10.26 4.42
C ARG A 41 -1.77 -8.77 4.61
N PHE A 42 -2.17 -8.20 5.74
CA PHE A 42 -1.98 -6.78 6.08
C PHE A 42 -1.10 -6.59 7.32
N GLU A 43 -0.43 -7.63 7.82
CA GLU A 43 0.56 -7.52 8.90
C GLU A 43 1.64 -6.53 8.50
N ASP A 44 1.96 -6.56 7.20
CA ASP A 44 2.84 -5.65 6.49
C ASP A 44 2.41 -4.18 6.55
N PHE A 45 1.16 -3.84 6.89
CA PHE A 45 0.72 -2.44 7.03
C PHE A 45 1.18 -1.77 8.33
N SER A 46 1.62 -2.56 9.30
CA SER A 46 2.39 -2.10 10.46
C SER A 46 3.90 -2.23 10.25
N SER A 47 4.33 -2.66 9.06
CA SER A 47 5.72 -2.99 8.74
C SER A 47 6.61 -1.76 8.80
N PRO A 48 7.81 -1.89 9.41
CA PRO A 48 8.90 -0.94 9.23
C PRO A 48 9.14 -0.55 7.77
N VAL A 49 8.88 -1.46 6.82
CA VAL A 49 9.07 -1.23 5.39
C VAL A 49 8.09 -0.20 4.84
N LEU A 50 6.80 -0.25 5.19
CA LEU A 50 5.85 0.76 4.71
C LEU A 50 6.12 2.13 5.33
N LYS A 51 6.53 2.17 6.60
CA LYS A 51 6.96 3.42 7.24
C LYS A 51 8.17 4.00 6.52
N ALA A 52 9.15 3.17 6.19
CA ALA A 52 10.30 3.57 5.40
C ALA A 52 9.91 4.07 4.00
N CYS A 53 9.00 3.39 3.31
CA CYS A 53 8.47 3.85 2.01
C CYS A 53 7.80 5.23 2.12
N CYS A 54 7.05 5.50 3.19
CA CYS A 54 6.44 6.80 3.45
C CYS A 54 7.48 7.90 3.67
N VAL A 55 8.60 7.60 4.36
CA VAL A 55 9.71 8.56 4.57
C VAL A 55 10.39 8.87 3.24
N ILE A 56 10.74 7.85 2.45
CA ILE A 56 11.43 8.01 1.17
C ILE A 56 10.57 8.77 0.16
N SER A 57 9.28 8.48 0.07
CA SER A 57 8.38 9.11 -0.91
C SER A 57 7.87 10.50 -0.50
N ASN A 58 8.10 10.95 0.74
CA ASN A 58 7.59 12.23 1.23
C ASN A 58 8.68 13.29 1.34
N ASN A 59 8.84 14.10 0.30
CA ASN A 59 9.79 15.22 0.33
C ASN A 59 9.41 16.32 1.35
N LYS A 60 8.13 16.40 1.77
CA LYS A 60 7.66 17.43 2.71
C LYS A 60 8.09 17.18 4.15
N SER A 61 8.52 15.97 4.48
CA SER A 61 9.03 15.65 5.82
C SER A 61 10.53 15.89 6.00
N TRP A 62 11.21 16.39 4.96
CA TRP A 62 12.65 16.64 5.02
C TRP A 62 13.01 17.76 6.00
N PRO A 63 14.05 17.57 6.84
CA PRO A 63 14.55 18.61 7.72
C PRO A 63 15.00 19.86 6.96
N LYS A 64 14.85 21.02 7.59
CA LYS A 64 15.34 22.31 7.06
C LYS A 64 16.79 22.58 7.43
N ASP A 65 17.29 21.94 8.47
CA ASP A 65 18.69 22.00 8.86
C ASP A 65 19.53 21.09 7.95
N LYS A 66 20.71 21.57 7.53
CA LYS A 66 21.55 20.86 6.55
C LYS A 66 22.19 19.60 7.13
N ASN A 67 22.55 19.59 8.42
CA ASN A 67 23.17 18.43 9.06
C ASN A 67 22.14 17.32 9.23
N ASP A 68 20.96 17.66 9.73
CA ASP A 68 19.86 16.70 9.90
C ASP A 68 19.38 16.18 8.53
N LEU A 69 19.33 17.04 7.51
CA LEU A 69 18.96 16.65 6.15
C LEU A 69 19.95 15.63 5.57
N GLY A 70 21.25 15.77 5.87
CA GLY A 70 22.29 14.85 5.39
C GLY A 70 22.01 13.39 5.80
N LEU A 71 21.60 13.18 7.05
CA LEU A 71 21.35 11.85 7.62
C LEU A 71 19.92 11.33 7.40
N TYR A 72 18.98 12.23 7.07
CA TYR A 72 17.56 11.89 6.97
C TYR A 72 17.28 10.80 5.92
N GLY A 73 16.55 9.74 6.31
CA GLY A 73 16.04 8.73 5.38
C GLY A 73 17.03 7.63 4.99
N GLU A 74 18.27 7.64 5.52
CA GLU A 74 19.27 6.63 5.14
C GLU A 74 18.92 5.23 5.68
N GLU A 75 18.50 5.13 6.94
CA GLU A 75 18.06 3.86 7.54
C GLU A 75 16.81 3.31 6.84
N GLU A 76 15.89 4.20 6.44
CA GLU A 76 14.71 3.85 5.67
C GLU A 76 15.05 3.34 4.28
N LEU A 77 16.02 3.97 3.60
CA LEU A 77 16.54 3.50 2.33
C LEU A 77 17.10 2.07 2.46
N VAL A 78 17.91 1.82 3.49
CA VAL A 78 18.45 0.48 3.79
C VAL A 78 17.31 -0.52 4.04
N THR A 79 16.30 -0.14 4.81
CA THR A 79 15.14 -0.99 5.14
C THR A 79 14.39 -1.40 3.88
N VAL A 80 14.09 -0.45 3.00
CA VAL A 80 13.38 -0.71 1.73
C VAL A 80 14.26 -1.57 0.81
N ALA A 81 15.53 -1.21 0.66
CA ALA A 81 16.45 -1.93 -0.21
C ALA A 81 16.66 -3.39 0.23
N GLN A 82 16.75 -3.65 1.53
CA GLN A 82 16.86 -5.01 2.08
C GLN A 82 15.59 -5.82 1.83
N HIS A 83 14.41 -5.22 2.05
CA HIS A 83 13.14 -5.92 1.84
C HIS A 83 12.93 -6.29 0.36
N PHE A 84 13.23 -5.36 -0.56
CA PHE A 84 13.06 -5.56 -2.00
C PHE A 84 14.33 -6.04 -2.71
N GLN A 85 15.33 -6.52 -1.95
CA GLN A 85 16.61 -7.00 -2.47
C GLN A 85 16.46 -7.97 -3.66
N PRO A 86 15.55 -8.96 -3.65
CA PRO A 86 15.41 -9.90 -4.77
C PRO A 86 15.07 -9.23 -6.11
N VAL A 87 14.29 -8.15 -6.08
CA VAL A 87 13.91 -7.38 -7.28
C VAL A 87 15.04 -6.43 -7.67
N LEU A 88 15.63 -5.74 -6.70
CA LEU A 88 16.70 -4.77 -6.92
C LEU A 88 17.97 -5.41 -7.51
N ARG A 89 18.39 -6.59 -7.02
CA ARG A 89 19.58 -7.30 -7.56
C ARG A 89 19.46 -7.67 -9.04
N ARG A 90 18.24 -7.90 -9.54
CA ARG A 90 18.02 -8.20 -10.97
C ARG A 90 18.27 -7.00 -11.88
N ASN A 91 18.27 -5.80 -11.31
CA ASN A 91 18.47 -4.53 -12.01
C ASN A 91 19.82 -3.88 -11.65
N ALA A 92 20.80 -4.71 -11.27
CA ALA A 92 22.16 -4.27 -10.92
C ALA A 92 22.21 -3.19 -9.81
N PHE A 93 21.25 -3.19 -8.88
CA PHE A 93 21.20 -2.22 -7.80
C PHE A 93 22.41 -2.31 -6.84
N ASP A 94 22.99 -1.15 -6.50
CA ASP A 94 24.02 -0.95 -5.49
C ASP A 94 23.48 -0.01 -4.41
N LEU A 95 23.56 -0.46 -3.15
CA LEU A 95 23.04 0.27 -2.00
C LEU A 95 23.89 1.49 -1.64
N GLU A 96 25.22 1.38 -1.75
CA GLU A 96 26.10 2.49 -1.37
C GLU A 96 25.99 3.61 -2.39
N VAL A 97 25.90 3.26 -3.69
CA VAL A 97 25.58 4.23 -4.74
C VAL A 97 24.22 4.88 -4.48
N ALA A 98 23.18 4.11 -4.11
CA ALA A 98 21.87 4.67 -3.82
C ALA A 98 21.90 5.67 -2.65
N LYS A 99 22.71 5.43 -1.61
CA LYS A 99 22.87 6.37 -0.48
C LYS A 99 23.53 7.67 -0.92
N ASP A 100 24.58 7.60 -1.72
CA ASP A 100 25.26 8.78 -2.26
C ASP A 100 24.29 9.59 -3.15
N GLN A 101 23.53 8.91 -4.00
CA GLN A 101 22.49 9.52 -4.84
C GLN A 101 21.37 10.17 -4.00
N TRP A 102 20.94 9.52 -2.92
CA TRP A 102 19.96 10.08 -2.00
C TRP A 102 20.45 11.36 -1.35
N LEU A 103 21.71 11.39 -0.89
CA LEU A 103 22.32 12.59 -0.36
C LEU A 103 22.41 13.71 -1.42
N SER A 104 22.89 13.39 -2.62
CA SER A 104 22.98 14.32 -3.74
C SER A 104 21.63 14.96 -4.09
N LEU A 105 20.55 14.16 -4.15
CA LEU A 105 19.20 14.67 -4.39
C LEU A 105 18.76 15.65 -3.29
N LYS A 106 18.94 15.29 -2.02
CA LYS A 106 18.57 16.15 -0.90
C LYS A 106 19.33 17.48 -0.92
N LEU A 107 20.63 17.44 -1.20
CA LEU A 107 21.46 18.65 -1.30
C LEU A 107 21.07 19.51 -2.52
N TYR A 108 20.81 18.89 -3.66
CA TYR A 108 20.32 19.58 -4.85
C TYR A 108 19.01 20.34 -4.55
N CYS A 109 18.05 19.70 -3.90
CA CYS A 109 16.80 20.34 -3.52
C CYS A 109 16.97 21.42 -2.44
N TYR A 110 17.94 21.27 -1.54
CA TYR A 110 18.26 22.30 -0.54
C TYR A 110 18.72 23.59 -1.20
N ASP A 111 19.56 23.49 -2.24
CA ASP A 111 20.06 24.61 -3.02
C ASP A 111 18.96 25.18 -3.97
N HIS A 112 18.05 24.32 -4.44
CA HIS A 112 16.96 24.68 -5.36
C HIS A 112 15.58 24.68 -4.68
N LYS A 113 15.38 25.61 -3.73
CA LYS A 113 14.17 25.67 -2.88
C LYS A 113 12.83 25.71 -3.63
N HIS A 114 12.80 26.21 -4.87
CA HIS A 114 11.57 26.23 -5.66
C HIS A 114 11.01 24.82 -5.93
N ILE A 115 11.88 23.82 -6.09
CA ILE A 115 11.52 22.42 -6.31
C ILE A 115 10.83 21.85 -5.06
N THR A 116 11.32 22.18 -3.86
CA THR A 116 10.72 21.71 -2.60
C THR A 116 9.33 22.30 -2.33
N ASN A 117 8.93 23.37 -3.02
CA ASN A 117 7.61 23.99 -2.88
C ASN A 117 6.52 23.28 -3.70
N LEU A 118 6.90 22.50 -4.71
CA LEU A 118 5.98 21.71 -5.55
C LEU A 118 5.13 20.75 -4.71
N SER A 119 3.94 20.36 -5.21
CA SER A 119 3.22 19.24 -4.61
C SER A 119 4.05 17.95 -4.68
N GLN A 120 3.72 16.94 -3.86
CA GLN A 120 4.48 15.68 -3.84
C GLN A 120 4.50 15.00 -5.22
N ALA A 121 3.38 15.04 -5.96
CA ALA A 121 3.31 14.47 -7.30
C ALA A 121 4.16 15.26 -8.30
N GLU A 122 4.05 16.59 -8.30
CA GLU A 122 4.86 17.46 -9.17
C GLU A 122 6.36 17.32 -8.88
N PHE A 123 6.73 17.22 -7.60
CA PHE A 123 8.12 17.01 -7.17
C PHE A 123 8.70 15.73 -7.78
N TRP A 124 8.01 14.59 -7.67
CA TRP A 124 8.54 13.35 -8.22
C TRP A 124 8.53 13.35 -9.74
N VAL A 125 7.52 13.95 -10.39
CA VAL A 125 7.53 14.16 -11.84
C VAL A 125 8.76 14.98 -12.26
N GLU A 126 9.09 16.03 -11.50
CA GLU A 126 10.29 16.85 -11.73
C GLU A 126 11.56 16.01 -11.59
N VAL A 127 11.70 15.26 -10.50
CA VAL A 127 12.90 14.46 -10.23
C VAL A 127 13.09 13.35 -11.27
N PHE A 128 12.02 12.70 -11.73
CA PHE A 128 12.09 11.64 -12.75
C PHE A 128 12.34 12.17 -14.17
N ASN A 129 11.97 13.41 -14.48
CA ASN A 129 12.07 13.96 -15.84
C ASN A 129 13.15 15.03 -16.04
N GLN A 130 13.48 15.80 -15.00
CA GLN A 130 14.23 17.06 -15.11
C GLN A 130 15.56 17.08 -14.36
N VAL A 131 15.82 16.16 -13.43
CA VAL A 131 17.19 15.97 -12.93
C VAL A 131 17.99 15.31 -14.06
N HIS A 132 18.68 16.15 -14.83
CA HIS A 132 19.39 15.73 -16.03
C HIS A 132 20.43 14.65 -15.68
N PRO A 133 20.54 13.57 -16.49
CA PRO A 133 21.58 12.55 -16.33
C PRO A 133 23.01 13.11 -16.30
N ASP A 134 23.20 14.30 -16.87
CA ASP A 134 24.48 14.99 -16.95
C ASP A 134 24.86 15.75 -15.66
N GLU A 135 23.89 16.04 -14.78
CA GLU A 135 24.12 16.78 -13.53
C GLU A 135 24.22 15.82 -12.32
N ILE A 136 23.27 14.90 -12.19
CA ILE A 136 23.22 13.95 -11.08
C ILE A 136 22.62 12.62 -11.57
N ASP A 137 23.42 11.56 -11.57
CA ASP A 137 22.90 10.21 -11.74
C ASP A 137 22.11 9.80 -10.49
N LEU A 138 20.83 9.49 -10.65
CA LEU A 138 19.94 9.02 -9.58
C LEU A 138 19.39 7.61 -9.85
N SER A 139 19.96 6.88 -10.80
CA SER A 139 19.46 5.59 -11.30
C SER A 139 19.09 4.59 -10.20
N HIS A 140 19.98 4.36 -9.23
CA HIS A 140 19.76 3.42 -8.13
C HIS A 140 18.71 3.91 -7.14
N MET A 141 18.75 5.20 -6.79
CA MET A 141 17.77 5.80 -5.89
C MET A 141 16.37 5.82 -6.51
N LEU A 142 16.26 6.11 -7.80
CA LEU A 142 14.97 6.13 -8.52
C LEU A 142 14.31 4.75 -8.56
N MET A 143 15.07 3.65 -8.64
CA MET A 143 14.51 2.30 -8.50
C MET A 143 13.81 2.12 -7.13
N VAL A 144 14.40 2.63 -6.05
CA VAL A 144 13.81 2.55 -4.71
C VAL A 144 12.59 3.44 -4.59
N VAL A 145 12.67 4.68 -5.09
CA VAL A 145 11.54 5.62 -5.10
C VAL A 145 10.35 5.05 -5.87
N GLU A 146 10.59 4.45 -7.03
CA GLU A 146 9.54 3.82 -7.84
C GLU A 146 8.80 2.73 -7.05
N ILE A 147 9.54 1.87 -6.34
CA ILE A 147 8.96 0.86 -5.45
C ILE A 147 8.12 1.53 -4.35
N CYS A 148 8.64 2.56 -3.68
CA CYS A 148 7.93 3.27 -2.61
C CYS A 148 6.62 3.90 -3.11
N LEU A 149 6.63 4.52 -4.29
CA LEU A 149 5.45 5.12 -4.89
C LEU A 149 4.43 4.06 -5.32
N ALA A 150 4.87 2.93 -5.88
CA ALA A 150 3.99 1.80 -6.21
C ALA A 150 3.32 1.20 -4.96
N MET A 151 4.05 1.12 -3.85
CA MET A 151 3.53 0.66 -2.56
C MET A 151 2.48 1.64 -2.00
N ALA A 152 2.73 2.95 -2.09
CA ALA A 152 1.79 3.98 -1.64
C ALA A 152 0.47 3.98 -2.45
N VAL A 153 0.53 3.73 -3.76
CA VAL A 153 -0.68 3.57 -4.58
C VAL A 153 -1.45 2.31 -4.17
N SER A 154 -0.73 1.20 -3.96
CA SER A 154 -1.33 -0.08 -3.58
C SER A 154 -2.04 -0.02 -2.23
N SER A 155 -1.46 0.66 -1.23
CA SER A 155 -2.08 0.86 0.08
C SER A 155 -3.34 1.73 0.02
N SER A 156 -3.33 2.81 -0.77
CA SER A 156 -4.47 3.72 -0.92
C SER A 156 -5.70 3.03 -1.58
N CYS A 157 -5.47 2.07 -2.48
CA CYS A 157 -6.53 1.26 -3.08
C CYS A 157 -7.20 0.33 -2.06
N CYS A 158 -6.45 -0.17 -1.09
CA CYS A 158 -7.00 -1.01 -0.01
C CYS A 158 -7.93 -0.21 0.91
N GLU A 159 -7.56 1.02 1.29
CA GLU A 159 -8.39 1.85 2.18
C GLU A 159 -9.74 2.23 1.55
N ARG A 160 -9.77 2.51 0.24
CA ARG A 160 -11.02 2.79 -0.49
C ARG A 160 -11.94 1.57 -0.59
N GLY A 161 -11.38 0.37 -0.64
CA GLY A 161 -12.15 -0.89 -0.61
C GLY A 161 -12.82 -1.16 0.75
N PHE A 162 -12.21 -0.72 1.85
CA PHE A 162 -12.77 -0.84 3.20
C PHE A 162 -13.76 0.28 3.57
N SER A 163 -13.71 1.41 2.86
CA SER A 163 -14.57 2.58 3.13
C SER A 163 -15.99 2.44 2.57
N TYR A 164 -16.31 1.37 1.84
CA TYR A 164 -17.69 1.11 1.42
C TYR A 164 -18.55 0.70 2.63
N PRO A 165 -19.60 1.46 2.99
CA PRO A 165 -20.47 1.09 4.09
C PRO A 165 -21.20 -0.23 3.79
N PRO A 166 -21.41 -1.12 4.79
CA PRO A 166 -22.14 -2.38 4.64
C PRO A 166 -23.62 -2.22 4.20
N SER A 167 -24.09 -1.00 3.98
CA SER A 167 -25.43 -0.68 3.46
C SER A 167 -25.67 -1.24 2.05
N CYS A 168 -24.63 -1.37 1.21
CA CYS A 168 -24.78 -1.97 -0.12
C CYS A 168 -24.81 -3.51 -0.13
N ARG A 169 -24.65 -4.19 1.02
CA ARG A 169 -24.71 -5.66 1.10
C ARG A 169 -26.10 -6.23 1.46
N LYS A 170 -27.15 -5.40 1.57
CA LYS A 170 -28.50 -5.89 1.89
C LYS A 170 -29.54 -5.41 0.89
N ASN A 171 -29.83 -6.23 -0.13
CA ASN A 171 -31.18 -6.74 -0.48
C ASN A 171 -31.27 -7.24 -1.94
N PRO A 172 -31.40 -8.56 -2.18
CA PRO A 172 -31.95 -9.08 -3.43
C PRO A 172 -33.49 -9.01 -3.52
N LYS A 173 -34.20 -8.35 -2.60
CA LYS A 173 -35.68 -8.43 -2.49
C LYS A 173 -36.44 -7.10 -2.56
N ALA A 174 -35.84 -6.03 -3.08
CA ALA A 174 -36.53 -4.75 -3.23
C ALA A 174 -36.98 -4.45 -4.68
N VAL A 175 -36.94 -5.42 -5.59
CA VAL A 175 -37.52 -5.31 -6.94
C VAL A 175 -38.57 -6.40 -7.08
N LEU A 176 -39.74 -6.22 -6.47
CA LEU A 176 -41.01 -6.89 -6.76
C LEU A 176 -42.04 -6.41 -5.72
N ASN A 177 -42.55 -5.20 -5.92
CA ASN A 177 -43.93 -4.80 -5.62
C ASN A 177 -44.07 -3.29 -5.83
N LYS A 178 -44.22 -2.92 -7.10
CA LYS A 178 -45.08 -1.82 -7.51
C LYS A 178 -45.90 -2.33 -8.69
N ALA A 179 -47.04 -2.92 -8.38
CA ALA A 179 -48.23 -2.93 -9.22
C ALA A 179 -49.27 -2.07 -8.49
#